data_AF-A0A832Z8M6-F1
#
_entry.id   AF-A0A832Z8M6-F1
#
_cell.length_a   1.000
_cell.length_b   1.000
_cell.length_c   1.000
_cell.angle_alpha   90.00
_cell.angle_beta   90.00
_cell.angle_gamma   90.00
#
_symmetry.space_group_name_H-M   'P 1'
#
loop_
_entity.id
_entity.type
_entity.pdbx_description
1 polymer ?
#
loop_
_entity_poly.entity_id
_entity_poly.type
_entity_poly.pdbx_seq_one_letter_code
_entity_poly.pdbx_strand_id
1 'polypeptide(L)'
;LEAGLSALLLLFLGVKAAVLGKFWVAYMSFIGVAALLAFLLFNWYPARVFPGDTLTYAMGAYVAALAILGNLEAYAVALFPLFFVELFLKTRSRFRAENFGVPDENNRLRPRYDRVYSLTHVFLRLPGMTEQRLVVSILSLQLLVSLIAFALF
;
A
#
# COMPACT_ATOMS: atom_id res chain seq x y z
N LEU A 1 -0.53 7.68 -0.13
CA LEU A 1 0.29 6.43 -0.06
C LEU A 1 -0.58 5.21 -0.35
N GLU A 2 -1.70 5.14 0.36
CA GLU A 2 -2.77 4.16 0.36
C GLU A 2 -3.24 3.80 -1.04
N ALA A 3 -3.62 4.79 -1.86
CA ALA A 3 -4.06 4.56 -3.23
C ALA A 3 -2.97 3.91 -4.10
N GLY A 4 -1.70 4.27 -3.89
CA GLY A 4 -0.56 3.69 -4.60
C GLY A 4 -0.31 2.24 -4.21
N LEU A 5 -0.41 1.92 -2.91
CA LEU A 5 -0.31 0.54 -2.43
C LEU A 5 -1.44 -0.32 -3.00
N SER A 6 -2.69 0.16 -2.93
CA SER A 6 -3.85 -0.55 -3.50
C SER A 6 -3.72 -0.76 -5.01
N ALA A 7 -3.19 0.23 -5.74
CA ALA A 7 -2.97 0.11 -7.18
C ALA A 7 -1.92 -0.98 -7.49
N LEU A 8 -0.83 -1.04 -6.73
CA LEU A 8 0.17 -2.10 -6.88
C LEU A 8 -0.40 -3.49 -6.56
N LEU A 9 -1.18 -3.63 -5.48
CA LEU A 9 -1.82 -4.90 -5.14
C LEU A 9 -2.74 -5.38 -6.25
N LEU A 10 -3.63 -4.52 -6.75
CA LEU A 10 -4.56 -4.86 -7.84
C LEU A 10 -3.83 -5.13 -9.16
N LEU A 11 -2.76 -4.37 -9.47
CA LEU A 11 -1.98 -4.60 -10.67
C LEU A 11 -1.39 -6.01 -10.69
N PHE A 12 -0.72 -6.40 -9.60
CA PHE A 12 -0.09 -7.71 -9.49
C PHE A 12 -1.09 -8.85 -9.39
N LEU A 13 -2.24 -8.63 -8.73
CA LEU A 13 -3.35 -9.59 -8.72
C LEU A 13 -3.92 -9.78 -10.14
N GLY A 14 -4.17 -8.68 -10.85
CA GLY A 14 -4.71 -8.69 -12.21
C GLY A 14 -3.78 -9.36 -13.21
N VAL A 15 -2.48 -9.06 -13.16
CA VAL A 15 -1.47 -9.70 -14.01
C VAL A 15 -1.40 -11.19 -13.73
N LYS A 16 -1.36 -11.62 -12.46
CA LYS A 16 -1.36 -13.06 -12.13
C LYS A 16 -2.64 -13.75 -12.59
N ALA A 17 -3.80 -13.13 -12.38
CA ALA A 17 -5.08 -13.64 -12.86
C ALA A 17 -5.09 -13.80 -14.39
N ALA A 18 -4.53 -12.85 -15.14
CA ALA A 18 -4.43 -12.93 -16.59
C ALA A 18 -3.53 -14.10 -17.04
N VAL A 19 -2.38 -14.29 -16.39
CA VAL A 19 -1.46 -15.41 -16.69
C VAL A 19 -2.12 -16.77 -16.44
N LEU A 20 -2.97 -16.87 -15.42
CA LEU A 20 -3.71 -18.10 -15.09
C LEU A 20 -5.04 -18.25 -15.87
N GLY A 21 -5.33 -17.37 -16.84
CA GLY A 21 -6.55 -17.42 -17.65
C GLY A 21 -7.84 -17.01 -16.91
N LYS A 22 -7.73 -16.43 -15.71
CA LYS A 22 -8.84 -15.91 -14.90
C LYS A 22 -9.23 -14.50 -15.35
N PHE A 23 -9.63 -14.37 -16.62
CA PHE A 23 -9.81 -13.07 -17.27
C PHE A 23 -10.80 -12.13 -16.57
N TRP A 24 -11.89 -12.65 -16.01
CA TRP A 24 -12.85 -11.82 -15.27
C TRP A 24 -12.22 -11.09 -14.09
N VAL A 25 -11.39 -11.78 -13.30
CA VAL A 25 -10.66 -11.19 -12.16
C VAL A 25 -9.59 -10.22 -12.64
N ALA A 26 -8.91 -10.54 -13.74
CA ALA A 26 -7.95 -9.65 -14.37
C ALA A 26 -8.60 -8.33 -14.81
N TYR A 27 -9.74 -8.39 -15.51
CA TYR A 27 -10.47 -7.19 -15.96
C TYR A 27 -10.90 -6.31 -14.79
N MET A 28 -11.49 -6.91 -13.75
CA MET A 28 -11.90 -6.17 -12.56
C MET A 28 -10.71 -5.51 -11.87
N SER A 29 -9.61 -6.23 -11.73
CA SER A 29 -8.37 -5.70 -11.16
C SER A 29 -7.85 -4.50 -11.96
N PHE A 30 -7.79 -4.60 -13.29
CA PHE A 30 -7.29 -3.52 -14.14
C PHE A 30 -8.21 -2.29 -14.17
N ILE A 31 -9.53 -2.48 -14.09
CA ILE A 31 -10.47 -1.36 -13.90
C ILE A 31 -10.18 -0.65 -12.58
N GLY A 32 -9.99 -1.41 -11.50
CA GLY A 32 -9.61 -0.86 -10.19
C GLY A 32 -8.29 -0.09 -10.24
N VAL A 33 -7.27 -0.62 -10.94
CA VAL A 33 -6.01 0.10 -11.17
C VAL A 33 -6.23 1.41 -11.92
N ALA A 34 -6.99 1.41 -13.02
CA ALA A 34 -7.26 2.62 -13.79
C ALA A 34 -7.99 3.69 -12.96
N ALA A 35 -8.98 3.28 -12.15
CA ALA A 35 -9.67 4.19 -11.25
C ALA A 35 -8.74 4.77 -10.17
N LEU A 36 -7.86 3.95 -9.59
CA LEU A 36 -6.89 4.40 -8.60
C LEU A 36 -5.82 5.31 -9.20
N LEU A 37 -5.39 5.06 -10.44
CA LEU A 37 -4.47 5.95 -11.16
C LEU A 37 -5.11 7.32 -11.42
N ALA A 38 -6.39 7.36 -11.80
CA ALA A 38 -7.13 8.62 -11.93
C ALA A 38 -7.26 9.36 -10.58
N PHE A 39 -7.55 8.63 -9.50
CA PHE A 39 -7.59 9.19 -8.14
C PHE A 39 -6.22 9.72 -7.69
N LEU A 40 -5.14 8.99 -8.00
CA LEU A 40 -3.77 9.38 -7.69
C LEU A 40 -3.37 10.71 -8.31
N LEU A 41 -3.92 11.12 -9.46
CA LEU A 41 -3.67 12.46 -10.01
C LEU A 41 -4.07 13.59 -9.06
N PHE A 42 -5.08 13.36 -8.21
CA PHE A 42 -5.56 14.33 -7.22
C PHE A 42 -5.00 14.07 -5.80
N ASN A 43 -4.60 12.84 -5.52
CA ASN A 43 -4.05 12.45 -4.22
C ASN A 43 -2.52 12.54 -4.13
N TRP A 44 -1.81 12.55 -5.27
CA TRP A 44 -0.36 12.67 -5.28
C TRP A 44 0.08 14.01 -4.69
N TYR A 45 1.24 14.01 -4.03
CA TYR A 45 1.73 15.20 -3.34
C TYR A 45 1.91 16.38 -4.31
N PRO A 46 1.40 17.58 -3.98
CA PRO A 46 0.61 17.93 -2.79
C PRO A 46 -0.86 17.48 -2.91
N ALA A 47 -1.33 16.70 -1.92
CA ALA A 47 -2.65 16.05 -1.98
C ALA A 47 -3.79 17.06 -1.94
N ARG A 48 -4.71 16.97 -2.91
CA ARG A 48 -5.94 17.79 -2.98
C ARG A 48 -7.17 17.05 -2.46
N VAL A 49 -7.15 15.71 -2.56
CA VAL A 49 -8.21 14.82 -2.11
C VAL A 49 -7.61 13.72 -1.25
N PHE A 50 -8.22 13.45 -0.11
CA PHE A 50 -7.79 12.39 0.80
C PHE A 50 -8.63 11.12 0.59
N PRO A 51 -8.01 9.93 0.68
CA PRO A 51 -8.71 8.65 0.48
C PRO A 51 -9.66 8.32 1.63
N GLY A 52 -9.24 8.61 2.87
CA GLY A 52 -9.96 8.24 4.09
C GLY A 52 -10.15 6.73 4.26
N ASP A 53 -10.96 6.38 5.25
CA ASP A 53 -11.29 4.99 5.56
C ASP A 53 -12.19 4.34 4.51
N THR A 54 -12.96 5.16 3.79
CA THR A 54 -13.82 4.73 2.69
C THR A 54 -13.01 4.03 1.60
N LEU A 55 -11.87 4.60 1.18
CA LEU A 55 -11.04 3.97 0.16
C LEU A 55 -10.30 2.75 0.74
N THR A 56 -9.73 2.85 1.94
CA THR A 56 -8.84 1.81 2.47
C THR A 56 -9.60 0.53 2.80
N TYR A 57 -10.77 0.62 3.45
CA TYR A 57 -11.60 -0.55 3.71
C TYR A 57 -12.18 -1.14 2.42
N ALA A 58 -12.65 -0.30 1.50
CA ALA A 58 -13.18 -0.77 0.22
C ALA A 58 -12.12 -1.51 -0.60
N MET A 59 -10.89 -0.97 -0.70
CA MET A 59 -9.82 -1.61 -1.47
C MET A 59 -9.32 -2.90 -0.82
N GLY A 60 -9.22 -2.96 0.51
CA GLY A 60 -8.89 -4.21 1.20
C GLY A 60 -9.93 -5.30 0.93
N ALA A 61 -11.21 -4.98 1.06
CA ALA A 61 -12.30 -5.91 0.77
C ALA A 61 -12.32 -6.31 -0.71
N TYR A 62 -12.08 -5.36 -1.62
CA TYR A 62 -12.09 -5.61 -3.06
C TYR A 62 -10.97 -6.57 -3.49
N VAL A 63 -9.73 -6.34 -3.03
CA VAL A 63 -8.59 -7.23 -3.30
C VAL A 63 -8.87 -8.64 -2.74
N ALA A 64 -9.37 -8.73 -1.51
CA ALA A 64 -9.71 -10.02 -0.90
C ALA A 64 -10.80 -10.77 -1.67
N ALA A 65 -11.89 -10.08 -2.05
CA ALA A 65 -12.97 -10.68 -2.82
C ALA A 65 -12.49 -11.19 -4.19
N LEU A 66 -11.68 -10.40 -4.89
CA LEU A 66 -11.11 -10.81 -6.18
C LEU A 66 -10.17 -12.00 -6.04
N ALA A 67 -9.38 -12.07 -4.97
CA ALA A 67 -8.50 -13.21 -4.70
C ALA A 67 -9.29 -14.49 -4.48
N ILE A 68 -10.36 -14.45 -3.68
CA ILE A 68 -11.22 -15.61 -3.40
C ILE A 68 -11.94 -16.05 -4.68
N LEU A 69 -12.55 -15.12 -5.42
CA LEU A 69 -13.22 -15.44 -6.69
C LEU A 69 -12.25 -15.98 -7.75
N GLY A 70 -10.99 -15.55 -7.70
CA GLY A 70 -9.93 -16.00 -8.60
C GLY A 70 -9.30 -17.34 -8.23
N ASN A 71 -9.56 -17.86 -7.02
CA ASN A 71 -8.78 -18.95 -6.40
C ASN A 71 -7.27 -18.61 -6.38
N LEU A 72 -6.98 -17.40 -5.88
CA LEU A 72 -5.67 -16.75 -5.82
C LEU A 72 -5.31 -16.36 -4.38
N GLU A 73 -5.93 -16.97 -3.37
CA GLU A 73 -5.83 -16.59 -1.96
C GLU A 73 -4.40 -16.68 -1.45
N ALA A 74 -3.68 -17.75 -1.77
CA ALA A 74 -2.29 -17.92 -1.36
C ALA A 74 -1.38 -16.82 -1.94
N TYR A 75 -1.59 -16.49 -3.22
CA TYR A 75 -0.87 -15.40 -3.87
C TYR A 75 -1.22 -14.03 -3.28
N ALA A 76 -2.50 -13.79 -3.00
CA ALA A 76 -2.93 -12.56 -2.36
C ALA A 76 -2.31 -12.41 -0.96
N VAL A 77 -2.25 -13.45 -0.15
CA VAL A 77 -1.56 -13.42 1.15
C VAL A 77 -0.06 -13.09 0.98
N ALA A 78 0.58 -13.62 -0.06
CA ALA A 78 1.98 -13.32 -0.37
C ALA A 78 2.22 -11.85 -0.80
N LEU A 79 1.21 -11.11 -1.24
CA LEU A 79 1.30 -9.68 -1.55
C LEU A 79 1.20 -8.76 -0.32
N PHE A 80 0.64 -9.25 0.80
CA PHE A 80 0.38 -8.47 2.02
C PHE A 80 1.46 -8.47 3.13
N PRO A 81 2.71 -8.98 2.98
CA PRO A 81 3.72 -8.96 4.06
C PRO A 81 3.91 -7.61 4.74
N LEU A 82 3.95 -6.50 3.99
CA LEU A 82 4.11 -5.17 4.58
C LEU A 82 2.93 -4.78 5.49
N PHE A 83 1.71 -5.16 5.11
CA PHE A 83 0.51 -4.91 5.91
C PHE A 83 0.50 -5.75 7.18
N PHE A 84 0.98 -7.01 7.12
CA PHE A 84 1.13 -7.83 8.32
C PHE A 84 2.20 -7.27 9.25
N VAL A 85 3.36 -6.84 8.72
CA VAL A 85 4.40 -6.18 9.53
C VAL A 85 3.85 -4.91 10.19
N GLU A 86 3.12 -4.07 9.45
CA GLU A 86 2.45 -2.90 10.00
C GLU A 86 1.48 -3.26 11.13
N LEU A 87 0.68 -4.31 10.94
CA LEU A 87 -0.25 -4.83 11.96
C LEU A 87 0.51 -5.24 13.24
N PHE A 88 1.59 -6.01 13.12
CA PHE A 88 2.41 -6.44 14.27
C PHE A 88 3.14 -5.27 14.94
N LEU A 89 3.55 -4.24 14.20
CA LEU A 89 4.15 -3.05 14.80
C LEU A 89 3.10 -2.23 15.57
N LYS A 90 1.86 -2.14 15.05
CA LYS A 90 0.77 -1.42 15.71
C LYS A 90 0.19 -2.15 16.92
N THR A 91 0.23 -3.48 16.98
CA THR A 91 -0.16 -4.20 18.21
C THR A 91 0.74 -3.80 19.39
N ARG A 92 2.03 -3.54 19.15
CA ARG A 92 2.97 -3.03 20.17
C ARG A 92 2.60 -1.65 20.73
N SER A 93 1.92 -0.82 19.93
CA SER A 93 1.41 0.48 20.37
C SER A 93 -0.04 0.43 20.87
N ARG A 94 -0.63 -0.77 21.01
CA ARG A 94 -2.07 -0.97 21.27
C ARG A 94 -2.97 -0.20 20.29
N PHE A 95 -2.54 -0.10 19.03
CA PHE A 95 -3.22 0.64 17.95
C PHE A 95 -3.42 2.14 18.23
N ARG A 96 -2.66 2.72 19.17
CA ARG A 96 -2.72 4.15 19.49
C ARG A 96 -1.71 5.00 18.73
N ALA A 97 -0.71 4.37 18.09
CA ALA A 97 0.27 5.11 17.31
C ALA A 97 -0.28 5.49 15.93
N GLU A 98 -0.25 6.78 15.64
CA GLU A 98 -0.50 7.35 14.33
C GLU A 98 0.73 7.22 13.43
N ASN A 99 0.52 7.17 12.11
CA ASN A 99 1.58 6.95 11.12
C ASN A 99 2.21 8.27 10.60
N PHE A 100 1.82 9.42 11.16
CA PHE A 100 2.18 10.74 10.68
C PHE A 100 3.55 11.20 11.18
N GLY A 101 4.37 11.72 10.27
CA GLY A 101 5.53 12.55 10.60
C GLY A 101 5.11 14.00 10.79
N VAL A 102 5.85 14.75 11.62
CA VAL A 102 5.63 16.20 11.76
C VAL A 102 6.48 16.91 10.71
N PRO A 103 5.88 17.70 9.80
CA PRO A 103 6.64 18.48 8.83
C PRO A 103 7.39 19.62 9.52
N ASP A 104 8.67 19.76 9.19
CA ASP A 104 9.59 20.81 9.61
C ASP A 104 9.48 22.03 8.68
N GLU A 105 10.03 23.18 9.07
CA GLU A 105 10.02 24.44 8.29
C GLU A 105 10.60 24.28 6.87
N ASN A 106 11.42 23.24 6.67
CA ASN A 106 12.03 22.87 5.39
C ASN A 106 11.26 21.78 4.61
N ASN A 107 9.98 21.52 4.91
CA ASN A 107 9.16 20.42 4.34
C ASN A 107 9.78 19.01 4.52
N ARG A 108 10.60 18.84 5.56
CA ARG A 108 11.16 17.53 5.94
C ARG A 108 10.28 16.90 6.99
N LEU A 109 10.13 15.58 6.98
CA LEU A 109 9.33 14.88 7.98
C LEU A 109 10.22 14.42 9.14
N ARG A 110 9.85 14.79 10.37
CA ARG A 110 10.46 14.28 11.59
C ARG A 110 9.55 13.22 12.24
N PRO A 111 10.12 12.17 12.85
CA PRO A 111 9.34 11.18 13.58
C PRO A 111 8.67 11.84 14.80
N ARG A 112 7.36 11.61 14.97
CA ARG A 112 6.58 12.14 16.11
C ARG A 112 6.84 11.36 17.41
N TYR A 113 7.34 10.13 17.31
CA TYR A 113 7.55 9.23 18.44
C TYR A 113 8.99 8.69 18.45
N ASP A 114 9.59 8.58 19.64
CA ASP A 114 10.94 8.03 19.85
C ASP A 114 11.05 6.52 19.61
N ARG A 115 9.92 5.83 19.41
CA ARG A 115 9.86 4.38 19.15
C ARG A 115 9.20 4.10 17.80
N VAL A 116 9.68 3.04 17.13
CA VAL A 116 9.13 2.57 15.86
C VAL A 116 7.84 1.79 16.14
N TYR A 117 6.71 2.31 15.63
CA TYR A 117 5.38 1.70 15.79
C TYR A 117 4.66 1.48 14.46
N SER A 118 5.27 1.91 13.35
CA SER A 118 4.79 1.75 11.98
C SER A 118 6.00 1.63 11.06
N LEU A 119 5.84 0.99 9.91
CA LEU A 119 6.82 0.98 8.84
C LEU A 119 7.22 2.40 8.43
N THR A 120 6.30 3.36 8.48
CA THR A 120 6.61 4.77 8.19
C THR A 120 7.64 5.33 9.18
N HIS A 121 7.59 4.95 10.45
CA HIS A 121 8.53 5.41 11.47
C HIS A 121 9.95 4.88 11.26
N VAL A 122 10.12 3.73 10.59
CA VAL A 122 11.45 3.23 10.22
C VAL A 122 12.09 4.17 9.21
N PHE A 123 11.34 4.52 8.15
CA PHE A 123 11.83 5.39 7.09
C PHE A 123 11.95 6.84 7.53
N LEU A 124 11.09 7.33 8.44
CA LEU A 124 11.17 8.69 8.99
C LEU A 124 12.42 8.96 9.82
N ARG A 125 13.13 7.92 10.30
CA ARG A 125 14.40 8.09 11.01
C ARG A 125 15.58 8.37 10.08
N LEU A 126 15.40 8.20 8.78
CA LEU A 126 16.45 8.51 7.81
C LEU A 126 16.56 10.03 7.63
N PRO A 127 17.78 10.58 7.63
CA PRO A 127 17.99 12.02 7.54
C PRO A 127 17.51 12.58 6.19
N GLY A 128 16.81 13.72 6.21
CA GLY A 128 16.39 14.42 4.99
C GLY A 128 15.20 13.80 4.25
N MET A 129 14.37 13.02 4.95
CA MET A 129 13.18 12.41 4.37
C MET A 129 12.09 13.47 4.11
N THR A 130 11.58 13.54 2.88
CA THR A 130 10.39 14.31 2.50
C THR A 130 9.19 13.38 2.38
N GLU A 131 7.98 13.91 2.38
CA GLU A 131 6.77 13.09 2.20
C GLU A 131 6.80 12.30 0.88
N GLN A 132 7.17 12.95 -0.22
CA GLN A 132 7.33 12.30 -1.51
C GLN A 132 8.33 11.14 -1.46
N ARG A 133 9.51 11.36 -0.85
CA ARG A 133 10.53 10.31 -0.72
C ARG A 133 10.05 9.15 0.14
N LEU A 134 9.33 9.43 1.23
CA LEU A 134 8.75 8.41 2.08
C LEU A 134 7.75 7.54 1.31
N VAL A 135 6.82 8.19 0.59
CA VAL A 135 5.80 7.50 -0.22
C VAL A 135 6.46 6.64 -1.28
N VAL A 136 7.38 7.21 -2.07
CA VAL A 136 8.11 6.46 -3.09
C VAL A 136 8.89 5.30 -2.48
N SER A 137 9.56 5.49 -1.35
CA SER A 137 10.32 4.41 -0.70
C SER A 137 9.43 3.22 -0.31
N ILE A 138 8.25 3.50 0.27
CA ILE A 138 7.30 2.45 0.65
C ILE A 138 6.70 1.78 -0.58
N LEU A 139 6.37 2.54 -1.63
CA LEU A 139 5.87 1.96 -2.89
C LEU A 139 6.94 1.10 -3.58
N SER A 140 8.20 1.51 -3.56
CA SER A 140 9.32 0.71 -4.07
C SER A 140 9.52 -0.58 -3.27
N LEU A 141 9.39 -0.53 -1.95
CA LEU A 141 9.43 -1.73 -1.11
C LEU A 141 8.25 -2.66 -1.42
N GLN A 142 7.04 -2.12 -1.57
CA GLN A 142 5.87 -2.91 -1.95
C GLN A 142 6.05 -3.53 -3.33
N LEU A 143 6.59 -2.79 -4.30
CA LEU A 143 6.88 -3.31 -5.63
C LEU A 143 7.84 -4.50 -5.56
N LEU A 144 8.90 -4.40 -4.75
CA LEU A 144 9.85 -5.49 -4.55
C LEU A 144 9.16 -6.73 -3.94
N VAL A 145 8.34 -6.55 -2.91
CA VAL A 145 7.56 -7.65 -2.30
C VAL A 145 6.64 -8.29 -3.34
N SER A 146 5.93 -7.48 -4.13
CA SER A 146 5.03 -7.98 -5.17
C SER A 146 5.76 -8.75 -6.28
N LEU A 147 6.96 -8.31 -6.67
CA LEU A 147 7.80 -9.03 -7.64
C LEU A 147 8.27 -10.37 -7.10
N ILE A 148 8.70 -10.42 -5.83
CA ILE A 148 9.09 -11.68 -5.17
C ILE A 148 7.90 -12.63 -5.09
N ALA A 149 6.73 -12.12 -4.66
CA ALA A 149 5.51 -12.92 -4.60
C ALA A 149 5.12 -13.49 -5.97
N PHE A 150 5.21 -12.68 -7.04
CA PHE A 150 4.92 -13.12 -8.40
C PHE A 150 5.90 -14.16 -8.93
N ALA A 151 7.15 -14.15 -8.48
CA ALA A 151 8.14 -15.14 -8.87
C ALA A 151 7.97 -16.48 -8.12
N LEU A 152 7.46 -16.44 -6.89
CA LEU A 152 7.33 -17.63 -6.03
C LEU A 152 6.01 -18.40 -6.20
N PHE A 153 4.94 -17.71 -6.60
CA PHE A 153 3.59 -18.24 -6.77
C PHE A 153 3.15 -18.03 -8.20
#